data_AF-A0A179A035-F1
#
_entry.id   AF-A0A179A035-F1
#
_cell.length_a   1.000
_cell.length_b   1.000
_cell.length_c   1.000
_cell.angle_alpha   90.00
_cell.angle_beta   90.00
_cell.angle_gamma   90.00
#
_symmetry.space_group_name_H-M   'P 1'
#
loop_
_entity.id
_entity.type
_entity.pdbx_description
1 polymer ?
#
loop_
_entity_poly.entity_id
_entity_poly.type
_entity_poly.pdbx_seq_one_letter_code
_entity_poly.pdbx_strand_id
1 'polypeptide(L)'
;MPSFILPKVSPSVEVTIPTTITQDELLAFRPFNNWLATLQKSIKVQKSETTHAFYDKKDPYQLRSINVHSVERFGPRIGFILMETVVQNAADPRPLPGIVFLRGGSVAILMIVRPEGSSDERFVVMTQQPRIPAGSLTFYEIPAGMIDDSGTFVGAAATEIREETGWRVPQAELVDMTDMALRNSTGIESHLQKAMYPSPGGCDEFIALFLWERIMSRKELAELRGRLTGNPREREKIKVKLVEYKELWREGARDAKTLGAWALWPFEVKKEKKEKKEKKEKKEKKEKKEKKEKKEKKEKKEKKEKKEKKEKKEGGEEEEEEEGEEEEEGGEGEEGEEGEEGEEGEEGEEGEEGEEGEEGEEGEEGQEGQEAEEAEEAEDDECPLDRVDERSLSKIASWRSC
;
A
#
# COMPACT_ATOMS: atom_id res chain seq x y z
N MET A 1 -37.55 -15.17 -18.15
CA MET A 1 -36.76 -14.41 -17.15
C MET A 1 -37.39 -13.03 -17.04
N PRO A 2 -37.61 -12.50 -15.83
CA PRO A 2 -38.04 -11.12 -15.66
C PRO A 2 -37.02 -10.15 -16.27
N SER A 3 -37.51 -9.05 -16.86
CA SER A 3 -36.67 -7.96 -17.35
C SER A 3 -37.19 -6.60 -16.87
N PHE A 4 -36.26 -5.64 -16.79
CA PHE A 4 -36.57 -4.26 -16.42
C PHE A 4 -35.62 -3.29 -17.14
N ILE A 5 -36.00 -2.01 -17.18
CA ILE A 5 -35.14 -0.96 -17.75
C ILE A 5 -34.34 -0.29 -16.64
N LEU A 6 -33.03 -0.15 -16.82
CA LEU A 6 -32.18 0.53 -15.83
C LEU A 6 -32.68 1.96 -15.56
N PRO A 7 -32.91 2.33 -14.28
CA PRO A 7 -33.33 3.68 -13.95
C PRO A 7 -32.18 4.67 -14.17
N LYS A 8 -32.51 5.88 -14.67
CA LYS A 8 -31.58 7.01 -14.80
C LYS A 8 -30.36 6.75 -15.70
N VAL A 9 -30.45 5.79 -16.63
CA VAL A 9 -29.43 5.52 -17.65
C VAL A 9 -29.95 5.93 -19.02
N SER A 10 -29.10 6.61 -19.79
CA SER A 10 -29.39 7.00 -21.18
C SER A 10 -28.21 6.62 -22.08
N PRO A 11 -28.42 5.87 -23.18
CA PRO A 11 -29.70 5.34 -23.68
C PRO A 11 -30.32 4.29 -22.73
N SER A 12 -31.60 3.96 -22.94
CA SER A 12 -32.29 2.92 -22.15
C SER A 12 -31.60 1.57 -22.31
N VAL A 13 -31.32 0.89 -21.21
CA VAL A 13 -30.68 -0.43 -21.18
C VAL A 13 -31.66 -1.41 -20.54
N GLU A 14 -31.99 -2.47 -21.27
CA GLU A 14 -32.78 -3.57 -20.73
C GLU A 14 -31.87 -4.54 -19.96
N VAL A 15 -32.33 -4.95 -18.78
CA VAL A 15 -31.67 -5.93 -17.91
C VAL A 15 -32.58 -7.12 -17.75
N THR A 16 -32.07 -8.29 -18.12
CA THR A 16 -32.73 -9.57 -17.84
C THR A 16 -32.08 -10.22 -16.62
N ILE A 17 -32.87 -10.70 -15.67
CA ILE A 17 -32.38 -11.33 -14.43
C ILE A 17 -33.00 -12.71 -14.21
N PRO A 18 -32.28 -13.65 -13.57
CA PRO A 18 -32.85 -14.92 -13.16
C PRO A 18 -33.85 -14.72 -12.01
N THR A 19 -34.70 -15.71 -11.75
CA THR A 19 -35.68 -15.66 -10.64
C THR A 19 -35.03 -15.74 -9.25
N THR A 20 -33.72 -15.92 -9.17
CA THR A 20 -32.94 -16.04 -7.93
C THR A 20 -32.51 -14.69 -7.34
N ILE A 21 -32.80 -13.58 -8.04
CA ILE A 21 -32.48 -12.22 -7.61
C ILE A 21 -33.62 -11.27 -7.99
N THR A 22 -33.88 -10.28 -7.15
CA THR A 22 -34.82 -9.19 -7.44
C THR A 22 -34.11 -7.99 -8.08
N GLN A 23 -34.88 -7.11 -8.74
CA GLN A 23 -34.35 -5.85 -9.25
C GLN A 23 -33.68 -5.03 -8.15
N ASP A 24 -34.32 -4.91 -6.98
CA ASP A 24 -33.82 -4.10 -5.87
C ASP A 24 -32.51 -4.67 -5.29
N GLU A 25 -32.39 -6.00 -5.19
CA GLU A 25 -31.15 -6.64 -4.77
C GLU A 25 -30.00 -6.40 -5.76
N LEU A 26 -30.25 -6.49 -7.08
CA LEU A 26 -29.24 -6.21 -8.08
C LEU A 26 -28.80 -4.73 -8.04
N LEU A 27 -29.74 -3.82 -7.89
CA LEU A 27 -29.48 -2.38 -7.79
C LEU A 27 -28.86 -1.99 -6.43
N ALA A 28 -28.95 -2.83 -5.41
CA ALA A 28 -28.25 -2.67 -4.14
C ALA A 28 -26.82 -3.26 -4.18
N PHE A 29 -26.52 -4.14 -5.14
CA PHE A 29 -25.22 -4.80 -5.22
C PHE A 29 -24.13 -3.83 -5.67
N ARG A 30 -23.23 -3.46 -4.74
CA ARG A 30 -22.18 -2.46 -4.94
C ARG A 30 -21.27 -2.72 -6.15
N PRO A 31 -20.78 -3.96 -6.41
CA PRO A 31 -19.98 -4.24 -7.60
C PRO A 31 -20.70 -3.92 -8.92
N PHE A 32 -21.99 -4.27 -9.03
CA PHE A 32 -22.81 -3.93 -10.21
C PHE A 32 -22.88 -2.42 -10.43
N ASN A 33 -23.17 -1.65 -9.38
CA ASN A 33 -23.24 -0.19 -9.46
C ASN A 33 -21.89 0.45 -9.80
N ASN A 34 -20.80 -0.02 -9.19
CA ASN A 34 -19.45 0.47 -9.47
C ASN A 34 -19.06 0.21 -10.93
N TRP A 35 -19.25 -1.01 -11.42
CA TRP A 35 -19.00 -1.38 -12.79
C TRP A 35 -19.83 -0.53 -13.77
N LEU A 36 -21.14 -0.42 -13.54
CA LEU A 36 -22.04 0.32 -14.42
C LEU A 36 -21.67 1.81 -14.48
N ALA A 37 -21.39 2.43 -13.33
CA ALA A 37 -21.01 3.84 -13.26
C ALA A 37 -19.66 4.10 -13.97
N THR A 38 -18.72 3.17 -13.83
CA THR A 38 -17.39 3.26 -14.45
C THR A 38 -17.48 3.10 -15.97
N LEU A 39 -18.15 2.06 -16.45
CA LEU A 39 -18.36 1.83 -17.89
C LEU A 39 -19.09 3.01 -18.56
N GLN A 40 -20.12 3.57 -17.90
CA GLN A 40 -20.83 4.73 -18.44
C GLN A 40 -19.94 5.97 -18.56
N LYS A 41 -18.99 6.17 -17.64
CA LYS A 41 -18.03 7.28 -17.73
C LYS A 41 -17.06 7.04 -18.88
N SER A 42 -16.52 5.82 -19.01
CA SER A 42 -15.66 5.43 -20.14
C SER A 42 -16.34 5.68 -21.50
N ILE A 43 -17.59 5.21 -21.66
CA ILE A 43 -18.40 5.46 -22.87
C ILE A 43 -18.62 6.96 -23.14
N LYS A 44 -18.82 7.77 -22.09
CA LYS A 44 -19.00 9.23 -22.26
C LYS A 44 -17.73 9.91 -22.72
N VAL A 45 -16.58 9.52 -22.18
CA VAL A 45 -15.25 10.07 -22.52
C VAL A 45 -14.95 9.87 -24.01
N GLN A 46 -15.41 8.76 -24.61
CA GLN A 46 -15.29 8.50 -26.05
C GLN A 46 -15.86 9.63 -26.94
N LYS A 47 -16.88 10.37 -26.45
CA LYS A 47 -17.48 11.47 -27.21
C LYS A 47 -16.79 12.82 -27.01
N SER A 48 -16.17 13.02 -25.85
CA SER A 48 -15.65 14.32 -25.42
C SER A 48 -14.16 14.46 -25.68
N GLU A 49 -13.40 13.37 -25.59
CA GLU A 49 -11.94 13.40 -25.68
C GLU A 49 -11.44 12.89 -27.03
N THR A 50 -10.95 13.81 -27.88
CA THR A 50 -10.45 13.49 -29.23
C THR A 50 -9.20 12.60 -29.23
N THR A 51 -8.51 12.49 -28.09
CA THR A 51 -7.34 11.62 -27.89
C THR A 51 -7.72 10.20 -27.48
N HIS A 52 -9.00 9.93 -27.20
CA HIS A 52 -9.48 8.60 -26.88
C HIS A 52 -9.32 7.68 -28.10
N ALA A 53 -8.76 6.47 -27.91
CA ALA A 53 -8.44 5.54 -29.01
C ALA A 53 -9.67 5.18 -29.86
N PHE A 54 -10.86 5.14 -29.24
CA PHE A 54 -12.13 4.89 -29.90
C PHE A 54 -12.96 6.16 -30.13
N TYR A 55 -12.39 7.36 -30.08
CA TYR A 55 -13.17 8.60 -30.22
C TYR A 55 -14.08 8.57 -31.46
N ASP A 56 -15.40 8.63 -31.23
CA ASP A 56 -16.40 8.80 -32.28
C ASP A 56 -17.58 9.62 -31.75
N LYS A 57 -17.69 10.85 -32.27
CA LYS A 57 -18.75 11.79 -31.88
C LYS A 57 -20.11 11.40 -32.47
N LYS A 58 -20.13 10.71 -33.61
CA LYS A 58 -21.35 10.38 -34.35
C LYS A 58 -21.89 9.03 -33.93
N ASP A 59 -21.01 8.04 -33.76
CA ASP A 59 -21.39 6.68 -33.44
C ASP A 59 -20.48 6.02 -32.39
N PRO A 60 -20.59 6.45 -31.12
CA PRO A 60 -19.86 5.85 -30.00
C PRO A 60 -20.37 4.43 -29.69
N TYR A 61 -19.55 3.67 -28.97
CA TYR A 61 -20.00 2.46 -28.29
C TYR A 61 -21.06 2.80 -27.25
N GLN A 62 -22.06 1.94 -27.12
CA GLN A 62 -23.13 2.10 -26.15
C GLN A 62 -23.45 0.74 -25.52
N LEU A 63 -23.71 0.74 -24.21
CA LEU A 63 -24.31 -0.39 -23.54
C LEU A 63 -25.78 -0.50 -24.00
N ARG A 64 -26.16 -1.65 -24.55
CA ARG A 64 -27.50 -1.92 -25.11
C ARG A 64 -28.34 -2.77 -24.19
N SER A 65 -27.75 -3.82 -23.64
CA SER A 65 -28.45 -4.74 -22.75
C SER A 65 -27.48 -5.41 -21.77
N ILE A 66 -28.06 -5.92 -20.68
CA ILE A 66 -27.39 -6.75 -19.69
C ILE A 66 -28.26 -8.01 -19.49
N ASN A 67 -27.64 -9.17 -19.49
CA ASN A 67 -28.26 -10.43 -19.16
C ASN A 67 -27.51 -11.07 -18.00
N VAL A 68 -28.14 -11.16 -16.83
CA VAL A 68 -27.57 -11.83 -15.67
C VAL A 68 -27.80 -13.33 -15.83
N HIS A 69 -26.71 -14.10 -15.87
CA HIS A 69 -26.77 -15.55 -16.05
C HIS A 69 -26.96 -16.27 -14.72
N SER A 70 -26.15 -15.92 -13.72
CA SER A 70 -26.19 -16.57 -12.40
C SER A 70 -25.80 -15.61 -11.28
N VAL A 71 -26.27 -15.93 -10.07
CA VAL A 71 -26.02 -15.18 -8.84
C VAL A 71 -25.62 -16.19 -7.78
N GLU A 72 -24.42 -16.01 -7.23
CA GLU A 72 -23.90 -16.81 -6.12
C GLU A 72 -24.14 -16.07 -4.81
N ARG A 73 -24.55 -16.80 -3.75
CA ARG A 73 -24.92 -16.18 -2.47
C ARG A 73 -24.10 -16.75 -1.31
N PHE A 74 -23.66 -15.87 -0.43
CA PHE A 74 -23.00 -16.22 0.83
C PHE A 74 -23.99 -16.01 1.97
N GLY A 75 -24.77 -17.06 2.25
CA GLY A 75 -25.94 -16.96 3.11
C GLY A 75 -26.98 -16.02 2.49
N PRO A 76 -27.43 -14.96 3.19
CA PRO A 76 -28.43 -14.05 2.64
C PRO A 76 -27.84 -13.03 1.64
N ARG A 77 -26.51 -12.79 1.68
CA ARG A 77 -25.85 -11.75 0.87
C ARG A 77 -25.50 -12.27 -0.52
N ILE A 78 -25.58 -11.40 -1.52
CA ILE A 78 -25.02 -11.69 -2.85
C ILE A 78 -23.50 -11.67 -2.74
N GLY A 79 -22.87 -12.77 -3.14
CA GLY A 79 -21.42 -12.88 -3.26
C GLY A 79 -20.98 -12.41 -4.63
N PHE A 80 -21.37 -13.15 -5.67
CA PHE A 80 -20.90 -12.92 -7.05
C PHE A 80 -22.05 -12.93 -8.05
N ILE A 81 -21.84 -12.25 -9.18
CA ILE A 81 -22.77 -12.28 -10.32
C ILE A 81 -21.99 -12.56 -11.61
N LEU A 82 -22.44 -13.54 -12.38
CA LEU A 82 -21.99 -13.71 -13.76
C LEU A 82 -23.05 -13.12 -14.70
N MET A 83 -22.62 -12.22 -15.58
CA MET A 83 -23.50 -11.58 -16.56
C MET A 83 -22.83 -11.44 -17.92
N GLU A 84 -23.65 -11.20 -18.92
CA GLU A 84 -23.24 -10.86 -20.27
C GLU A 84 -23.86 -9.53 -20.68
N THR A 85 -23.11 -8.74 -21.43
CA THR A 85 -23.49 -7.39 -21.82
C THR A 85 -23.29 -7.20 -23.31
N VAL A 86 -24.15 -6.38 -23.91
CA VAL A 86 -24.00 -6.00 -25.31
C VAL A 86 -23.51 -4.56 -25.35
N VAL A 87 -22.23 -4.39 -25.64
CA VAL A 87 -21.63 -3.06 -25.88
C VAL A 87 -21.26 -2.97 -27.36
N GLN A 88 -21.95 -2.10 -28.08
CA GLN A 88 -21.79 -1.96 -29.53
C GLN A 88 -22.10 -0.53 -29.99
N ASN A 89 -21.38 -0.06 -31.01
CA ASN A 89 -21.79 1.10 -31.79
C ASN A 89 -22.80 0.66 -32.87
N ALA A 90 -23.36 1.60 -33.63
CA ALA A 90 -24.31 1.27 -34.70
C ALA A 90 -23.63 0.81 -36.00
N ALA A 91 -22.36 1.17 -36.20
CA ALA A 91 -21.59 0.91 -37.40
C ALA A 91 -20.99 -0.50 -37.46
N ASP A 92 -20.56 -1.08 -36.32
CA ASP A 92 -20.10 -2.46 -36.25
C ASP A 92 -21.20 -3.35 -35.64
N PRO A 93 -21.74 -4.33 -36.37
CA PRO A 93 -22.73 -5.26 -35.84
C PRO A 93 -22.16 -6.25 -34.82
N ARG A 94 -20.83 -6.30 -34.65
CA ARG A 94 -20.17 -7.19 -33.69
C ARG A 94 -20.01 -6.47 -32.35
N PRO A 95 -20.66 -6.95 -31.27
CA PRO A 95 -20.45 -6.37 -29.95
C PRO A 95 -19.04 -6.66 -29.43
N LEU A 96 -18.56 -5.79 -28.54
CA LEU A 96 -17.35 -6.05 -27.77
C LEU A 96 -17.56 -7.28 -26.87
N PRO A 97 -16.49 -8.02 -26.52
CA PRO A 97 -16.57 -9.09 -25.52
C PRO A 97 -17.20 -8.55 -24.24
N GLY A 98 -18.32 -9.13 -23.83
CA GLY A 98 -19.19 -8.54 -22.82
C GLY A 98 -19.50 -9.45 -21.63
N ILE A 99 -18.81 -10.58 -21.48
CA ILE A 99 -18.92 -11.43 -20.30
C ILE A 99 -18.23 -10.74 -19.13
N VAL A 100 -18.96 -10.58 -18.02
CA VAL A 100 -18.48 -9.90 -16.81
C VAL A 100 -18.81 -10.75 -15.60
N PHE A 101 -17.77 -11.17 -14.88
CA PHE A 101 -17.85 -11.73 -13.54
C PHE A 101 -17.69 -10.59 -12.52
N LEU A 102 -18.78 -10.25 -11.85
CA LEU A 102 -18.81 -9.26 -10.79
C LEU A 102 -18.42 -9.89 -9.46
N ARG A 103 -17.18 -9.64 -9.07
CA ARG A 103 -16.58 -10.03 -7.79
C ARG A 103 -16.45 -8.83 -6.84
N GLY A 104 -16.21 -7.63 -7.37
CA GLY A 104 -15.95 -6.43 -6.59
C GLY A 104 -14.48 -6.24 -6.21
N GLY A 105 -14.23 -5.20 -5.40
CA GLY A 105 -12.89 -4.77 -5.03
C GLY A 105 -12.29 -5.55 -3.85
N SER A 106 -10.97 -5.66 -3.84
CA SER A 106 -10.19 -6.28 -2.78
C SER A 106 -8.96 -5.43 -2.45
N VAL A 107 -8.26 -5.83 -1.39
CA VAL A 107 -6.99 -5.26 -0.94
C VAL A 107 -5.96 -6.35 -0.80
N ALA A 108 -4.69 -6.00 -0.99
CA ALA A 108 -3.57 -6.88 -0.71
C ALA A 108 -2.44 -6.10 -0.06
N ILE A 109 -1.73 -6.75 0.87
CA ILE A 109 -0.74 -6.07 1.70
C ILE A 109 0.63 -6.75 1.54
N LEU A 110 1.59 -6.01 0.99
CA LEU A 110 2.99 -6.39 1.03
C LEU A 110 3.53 -6.08 2.42
N MET A 111 3.64 -7.11 3.25
CA MET A 111 4.16 -7.00 4.61
C MET A 111 5.65 -7.34 4.61
N ILE A 112 6.50 -6.34 4.89
CA ILE A 112 7.96 -6.48 4.95
C ILE A 112 8.42 -6.34 6.39
N VAL A 113 9.10 -7.36 6.89
CA VAL A 113 9.73 -7.34 8.21
C VAL A 113 11.25 -7.34 8.08
N ARG A 114 11.91 -6.54 8.92
CA ARG A 114 13.36 -6.37 8.91
C ARG A 114 13.92 -6.66 10.29
N PRO A 115 14.90 -7.57 10.43
CA PRO A 115 15.53 -7.81 11.72
C PRO A 115 16.37 -6.60 12.14
N GLU A 116 16.34 -6.28 13.43
CA GLU A 116 17.24 -5.32 14.04
C GLU A 116 18.72 -5.68 13.79
N GLY A 117 19.54 -4.64 13.61
CA GLY A 117 20.96 -4.80 13.34
C GLY A 117 21.32 -5.25 11.92
N SER A 118 20.35 -5.37 11.00
CA SER A 118 20.61 -5.68 9.59
C SER A 118 19.94 -4.67 8.66
N SER A 119 20.73 -3.96 7.85
CA SER A 119 20.20 -3.03 6.85
C SER A 119 19.63 -3.74 5.62
N ASP A 120 20.12 -4.94 5.34
CA ASP A 120 19.96 -5.59 4.05
C ASP A 120 19.00 -6.79 4.12
N GLU A 121 18.87 -7.43 5.28
CA GLU A 121 17.90 -8.51 5.49
C GLU A 121 16.46 -7.97 5.48
N ARG A 122 15.63 -8.61 4.66
CA ARG A 122 14.20 -8.32 4.49
C ARG A 122 13.47 -9.63 4.28
N PHE A 123 12.38 -9.82 5.00
CA PHE A 123 11.47 -10.95 4.81
C PHE A 123 10.09 -10.43 4.46
N VAL A 124 9.40 -11.15 3.60
CA VAL A 124 8.02 -10.90 3.22
C VAL A 124 7.15 -11.96 3.87
N VAL A 125 6.07 -11.51 4.50
CA VAL A 125 5.04 -12.39 5.04
C VAL A 125 4.14 -12.82 3.90
N MET A 126 4.10 -14.12 3.63
CA MET A 126 3.21 -14.74 2.66
C MET A 126 2.24 -15.67 3.37
N THR A 127 1.07 -15.84 2.79
CA THR A 127 0.08 -16.84 3.18
C THR A 127 0.08 -17.98 2.16
N GLN A 128 -0.29 -19.15 2.63
CA GLN A 128 -0.50 -20.35 1.85
C GLN A 128 -1.94 -20.78 2.07
N GLN A 129 -2.72 -20.73 0.99
CA GLN A 129 -4.17 -20.96 1.03
C GLN A 129 -4.61 -21.89 -0.11
N PRO A 130 -5.72 -22.62 0.06
CA PRO A 130 -6.38 -23.29 -1.06
C PRO A 130 -6.99 -22.27 -2.02
N ARG A 131 -6.60 -22.35 -3.29
CA ARG A 131 -7.20 -21.63 -4.41
C ARG A 131 -7.74 -22.65 -5.40
N ILE A 132 -8.97 -23.11 -5.13
CA ILE A 132 -9.68 -24.08 -5.99
C ILE A 132 -9.79 -23.61 -7.45
N PRO A 133 -10.06 -22.32 -7.76
CA PRO A 133 -10.07 -21.86 -9.15
C PRO A 133 -8.71 -21.98 -9.87
N ALA A 134 -7.60 -22.01 -9.12
CA ALA A 134 -6.26 -22.24 -9.65
C ALA A 134 -5.83 -23.72 -9.57
N GLY A 135 -6.70 -24.61 -9.10
CA GLY A 135 -6.40 -26.03 -8.91
C GLY A 135 -5.33 -26.29 -7.85
N SER A 136 -5.20 -25.41 -6.84
CA SER A 136 -4.14 -25.51 -5.83
C SER A 136 -4.70 -25.56 -4.41
N LEU A 137 -4.12 -26.39 -3.56
CA LEU A 137 -4.40 -26.44 -2.11
C LEU A 137 -3.38 -25.68 -1.28
N THR A 138 -2.31 -25.20 -1.93
CA THR A 138 -1.08 -24.71 -1.29
C THR A 138 -0.54 -23.50 -2.05
N PHE A 139 -1.43 -22.60 -2.46
CA PHE A 139 -1.10 -21.45 -3.29
C PHE A 139 -0.44 -20.37 -2.43
N TYR A 140 0.74 -19.90 -2.85
CA TYR A 140 1.47 -18.85 -2.15
C TYR A 140 1.10 -17.47 -2.67
N GLU A 141 0.77 -16.57 -1.75
CA GLU A 141 0.39 -15.20 -2.06
C GLU A 141 0.65 -14.28 -0.87
N ILE A 142 0.60 -12.97 -1.08
CA ILE A 142 0.57 -12.00 0.02
C ILE A 142 -0.82 -11.93 0.65
N PRO A 143 -0.92 -11.55 1.94
CA PRO A 143 -2.20 -11.36 2.61
C PRO A 143 -3.16 -10.46 1.83
N ALA A 144 -4.42 -10.87 1.73
CA ALA A 144 -5.41 -10.17 0.92
C ALA A 144 -6.84 -10.54 1.29
N GLY A 145 -7.76 -9.59 1.09
CA GLY A 145 -9.18 -9.92 1.16
C GLY A 145 -10.11 -8.84 0.65
N MET A 146 -11.40 -9.09 0.84
CA MET A 146 -12.46 -8.42 0.11
C MET A 146 -12.88 -7.14 0.82
N ILE A 147 -13.17 -6.09 0.04
CA ILE A 147 -13.73 -4.87 0.62
C ILE A 147 -15.19 -5.12 0.93
N ASP A 148 -15.57 -4.96 2.20
CA ASP A 148 -16.95 -5.12 2.66
C ASP A 148 -17.85 -3.93 2.24
N ASP A 149 -19.12 -4.01 2.65
CA ASP A 149 -20.13 -2.98 2.38
C ASP A 149 -19.84 -1.65 3.12
N SER A 150 -18.95 -1.67 4.13
CA SER A 150 -18.65 -0.52 5.00
C SER A 150 -17.43 0.30 4.54
N GLY A 151 -16.48 -0.31 3.83
CA GLY A 151 -15.08 0.07 4.03
C GLY A 151 -14.40 0.86 2.91
N THR A 152 -13.71 1.91 3.34
CA THR A 152 -12.49 2.44 2.72
C THR A 152 -11.40 1.35 2.64
N PHE A 153 -10.58 1.33 1.58
CA PHE A 153 -9.52 0.33 1.37
C PHE A 153 -8.63 0.06 2.61
N VAL A 154 -8.28 1.10 3.37
CA VAL A 154 -7.41 0.98 4.56
C VAL A 154 -8.04 0.17 5.69
N GLY A 155 -9.36 0.31 5.89
CA GLY A 155 -10.10 -0.42 6.90
C GLY A 155 -10.18 -1.91 6.59
N ALA A 156 -10.44 -2.24 5.32
CA ALA A 156 -10.39 -3.62 4.85
C ALA A 156 -8.99 -4.21 5.07
N ALA A 157 -7.93 -3.52 4.63
CA ALA A 157 -6.57 -4.04 4.75
C ALA A 157 -6.16 -4.36 6.20
N ALA A 158 -6.53 -3.51 7.17
CA ALA A 158 -6.24 -3.76 8.57
C ALA A 158 -7.00 -4.98 9.16
N THR A 159 -8.25 -5.19 8.73
CA THR A 159 -9.05 -6.36 9.14
C THR A 159 -8.46 -7.65 8.56
N GLU A 160 -8.13 -7.66 7.27
CA GLU A 160 -7.57 -8.84 6.59
C GLU A 160 -6.23 -9.27 7.20
N ILE A 161 -5.34 -8.33 7.51
CA ILE A 161 -4.07 -8.64 8.20
C ILE A 161 -4.35 -9.34 9.53
N ARG A 162 -5.33 -8.87 10.29
CA ARG A 162 -5.66 -9.44 11.60
C ARG A 162 -6.22 -10.85 11.47
N GLU A 163 -7.06 -11.09 10.48
CA GLU A 163 -7.68 -12.40 10.25
C GLU A 163 -6.67 -13.42 9.71
N GLU A 164 -5.78 -13.04 8.79
CA GLU A 164 -4.86 -13.99 8.14
C GLU A 164 -3.52 -14.17 8.87
N THR A 165 -3.07 -13.16 9.62
CA THR A 165 -1.75 -13.18 10.29
C THR A 165 -1.83 -13.08 11.82
N GLY A 166 -3.00 -12.74 12.36
CA GLY A 166 -3.20 -12.46 13.79
C GLY A 166 -2.71 -11.09 14.25
N TRP A 167 -2.17 -10.26 13.35
CA TRP A 167 -1.58 -8.98 13.72
C TRP A 167 -2.55 -7.81 13.68
N ARG A 168 -2.40 -6.89 14.63
CA ARG A 168 -3.07 -5.59 14.59
C ARG A 168 -2.11 -4.57 13.99
N VAL A 169 -2.43 -4.13 12.78
CA VAL A 169 -1.69 -3.07 12.10
C VAL A 169 -2.51 -1.77 12.16
N PRO A 170 -1.96 -0.69 12.73
CA PRO A 170 -2.61 0.61 12.69
C PRO A 170 -2.82 1.07 11.25
N GLN A 171 -4.02 1.57 10.92
CA GLN A 171 -4.36 2.07 9.59
C GLN A 171 -3.41 3.16 9.09
N ALA A 172 -2.87 3.98 10.00
CA ALA A 172 -1.91 5.04 9.69
C ALA A 172 -0.54 4.53 9.21
N GLU A 173 -0.20 3.26 9.46
CA GLU A 173 1.04 2.63 9.01
C GLU A 173 0.91 2.00 7.61
N LEU A 174 -0.31 1.90 7.07
CA LEU A 174 -0.54 1.34 5.76
C LEU A 174 -0.32 2.39 4.67
N VAL A 175 0.59 2.10 3.75
CA VAL A 175 0.90 2.98 2.61
C VAL A 175 0.22 2.44 1.35
N ASP A 176 -0.71 3.20 0.77
CA ASP A 176 -1.38 2.85 -0.49
C ASP A 176 -0.43 3.05 -1.69
N MET A 177 0.24 1.98 -2.10
CA MET A 177 1.20 2.03 -3.22
C MET A 177 0.50 2.26 -4.56
N THR A 178 -0.74 1.79 -4.70
CA THR A 178 -1.52 1.96 -5.93
C THR A 178 -1.96 3.40 -6.16
N ASP A 179 -2.46 4.09 -5.13
CA ASP A 179 -2.75 5.53 -5.20
C ASP A 179 -1.47 6.30 -5.56
N MET A 180 -0.36 5.99 -4.89
CA MET A 180 0.91 6.66 -5.12
C MET A 180 1.44 6.49 -6.54
N ALA A 181 1.35 5.28 -7.10
CA ALA A 181 1.74 5.01 -8.48
C ALA A 181 0.90 5.79 -9.49
N LEU A 182 -0.40 5.97 -9.20
CA LEU A 182 -1.35 6.59 -10.12
C LEU A 182 -1.45 8.12 -10.02
N ARG A 183 -0.88 8.76 -8.98
CA ARG A 183 -0.89 10.23 -8.79
C ARG A 183 -0.42 11.03 -10.01
N ASN A 184 0.55 10.51 -10.77
CA ASN A 184 1.11 11.15 -11.96
C ASN A 184 0.79 10.38 -13.25
N SER A 185 -0.19 9.48 -13.21
CA SER A 185 -0.58 8.75 -14.40
C SER A 185 -1.22 9.70 -15.42
N THR A 186 -0.82 9.59 -16.69
CA THR A 186 -1.35 10.40 -17.79
C THR A 186 -2.57 9.76 -18.45
N GLY A 187 -3.18 8.77 -17.79
CA GLY A 187 -4.33 8.05 -18.32
C GLY A 187 -5.54 8.97 -18.47
N ILE A 188 -6.29 8.78 -19.56
CA ILE A 188 -7.50 9.57 -19.86
C ILE A 188 -8.67 9.13 -18.96
N GLU A 189 -8.61 7.92 -18.39
CA GLU A 189 -9.67 7.32 -17.58
C GLU A 189 -9.42 7.43 -16.08
N SER A 190 -9.30 8.67 -15.58
CA SER A 190 -9.10 8.97 -14.14
C SER A 190 -10.25 8.51 -13.22
N HIS A 191 -11.35 8.04 -13.80
CA HIS A 191 -12.53 7.56 -13.09
C HIS A 191 -12.45 6.08 -12.69
N LEU A 192 -11.48 5.33 -13.21
CA LEU A 192 -11.19 3.96 -12.77
C LEU A 192 -10.68 3.96 -11.33
N GLN A 193 -10.88 2.84 -10.63
CA GLN A 193 -10.33 2.67 -9.29
C GLN A 193 -8.81 2.74 -9.33
N LYS A 194 -8.22 3.39 -8.32
CA LYS A 194 -6.77 3.49 -8.18
C LYS A 194 -6.20 2.20 -7.61
N ALA A 195 -6.17 1.16 -8.43
CA ALA A 195 -5.88 -0.21 -8.04
C ALA A 195 -5.33 -1.00 -9.23
N MET A 196 -4.75 -2.18 -8.96
CA MET A 196 -4.38 -3.14 -9.99
C MET A 196 -5.59 -3.97 -10.42
N TYR A 197 -5.77 -4.20 -11.71
CA TYR A 197 -6.76 -5.14 -12.24
C TYR A 197 -6.06 -6.44 -12.64
N PRO A 198 -6.31 -7.58 -11.97
CA PRO A 198 -5.59 -8.82 -12.24
C PRO A 198 -6.03 -9.49 -13.55
N SER A 199 -7.32 -9.42 -13.89
CA SER A 199 -7.88 -10.04 -15.10
C SER A 199 -9.09 -9.24 -15.65
N PRO A 200 -8.85 -8.02 -16.17
CA PRO A 200 -9.92 -7.13 -16.63
C PRO A 200 -10.62 -7.60 -17.91
N GLY A 201 -10.21 -8.73 -18.50
CA GLY A 201 -10.85 -9.30 -19.69
C GLY A 201 -12.21 -9.95 -19.41
N GLY A 202 -12.52 -10.27 -18.15
CA GLY A 202 -13.80 -10.88 -17.78
C GLY A 202 -14.17 -10.76 -16.30
N CYS A 203 -13.40 -10.04 -15.49
CA CYS A 203 -13.67 -9.82 -14.06
C CYS A 203 -13.58 -8.32 -13.76
N ASP A 204 -14.49 -7.80 -12.93
CA ASP A 204 -14.46 -6.40 -12.48
C ASP A 204 -13.47 -6.15 -11.34
N GLU A 205 -12.84 -7.21 -10.83
CA GLU A 205 -11.96 -7.13 -9.67
C GLU A 205 -10.85 -6.10 -9.86
N PHE A 206 -10.66 -5.31 -8.81
CA PHE A 206 -9.54 -4.42 -8.63
C PHE A 206 -8.97 -4.61 -7.23
N ILE A 207 -7.65 -4.61 -7.13
CA ILE A 207 -6.90 -4.87 -5.90
C ILE A 207 -6.06 -3.64 -5.57
N ALA A 208 -6.40 -2.93 -4.49
CA ALA A 208 -5.53 -1.88 -3.96
C ALA A 208 -4.35 -2.52 -3.21
N LEU A 209 -3.13 -2.09 -3.52
CA LEU A 209 -1.91 -2.67 -2.96
C LEU A 209 -1.36 -1.76 -1.87
N PHE A 210 -1.28 -2.29 -0.66
CA PHE A 210 -0.71 -1.62 0.49
C PHE A 210 0.68 -2.15 0.82
N LEU A 211 1.52 -1.27 1.39
CA LEU A 211 2.77 -1.62 2.02
C LEU A 211 2.64 -1.44 3.53
N TRP A 212 3.16 -2.43 4.26
CA TRP A 212 3.47 -2.30 5.67
C TRP A 212 4.90 -2.78 5.90
N GLU A 213 5.79 -1.90 6.38
CA GLU A 213 7.19 -2.22 6.66
C GLU A 213 7.52 -1.96 8.13
N ARG A 214 8.05 -2.96 8.84
CA ARG A 214 8.40 -2.84 10.26
C ARG A 214 9.78 -3.45 10.57
N ILE A 215 10.50 -2.81 11.48
CA ILE A 215 11.71 -3.37 12.11
C ILE A 215 11.29 -4.18 13.34
N MET A 216 11.84 -5.38 13.49
CA MET A 216 11.52 -6.31 14.58
C MET A 216 12.81 -6.93 15.13
N SER A 217 12.79 -7.32 16.40
CA SER A 217 13.90 -8.07 17.00
C SER A 217 14.04 -9.45 16.34
N ARG A 218 15.25 -10.02 16.38
CA ARG A 218 15.47 -11.38 15.85
C ARG A 218 14.67 -12.45 16.62
N LYS A 219 14.37 -12.19 17.90
CA LYS A 219 13.55 -13.07 18.74
C LYS A 219 12.10 -13.10 18.25
N GLU A 220 11.48 -11.93 18.05
CA GLU A 220 10.12 -11.82 17.50
C GLU A 220 10.02 -12.46 16.11
N LEU A 221 11.04 -12.31 15.27
CA LEU A 221 11.07 -12.93 13.95
C LEU A 221 11.18 -14.46 14.01
N ALA A 222 11.93 -15.00 14.98
CA ALA A 222 12.06 -16.44 15.20
C ALA A 222 10.76 -17.05 15.77
N GLU A 223 10.14 -16.36 16.74
CA GLU A 223 8.81 -16.71 17.26
C GLU A 223 7.76 -16.67 16.16
N LEU A 224 7.84 -15.66 15.27
CA LEU A 224 6.98 -15.57 14.11
C LEU A 224 7.11 -16.84 13.27
N ARG A 225 8.32 -17.25 12.87
CA ARG A 225 8.54 -18.51 12.13
C ARG A 225 7.96 -19.74 12.84
N GLY A 226 8.03 -19.78 14.17
CA GLY A 226 7.52 -20.88 14.99
C GLY A 226 6.00 -20.92 15.14
N ARG A 227 5.33 -19.77 15.16
CA ARG A 227 3.87 -19.65 15.35
C ARG A 227 3.07 -20.00 14.09
N LEU A 228 3.70 -20.07 12.92
CA LEU A 228 3.06 -20.34 11.62
C LEU A 228 2.69 -21.83 11.39
N THR A 229 2.92 -22.69 12.38
CA THR A 229 2.66 -24.14 12.30
C THR A 229 1.41 -24.60 13.04
N GLY A 230 0.67 -23.73 13.75
CA GLY A 230 -0.54 -24.17 14.45
C GLY A 230 -1.41 -23.08 15.04
N ASN A 231 -2.57 -22.84 14.43
CA ASN A 231 -3.76 -22.44 15.16
C ASN A 231 -4.99 -23.20 14.62
N PRO A 232 -5.38 -24.33 15.24
CA PRO A 232 -6.48 -25.19 14.77
C PRO A 232 -7.88 -24.55 14.81
N ARG A 233 -8.02 -23.34 15.35
CA ARG A 233 -9.31 -22.71 15.67
C ARG A 233 -9.84 -21.76 14.59
N GLU A 234 -9.10 -21.52 13.52
CA GLU A 234 -9.55 -20.63 12.43
C GLU A 234 -10.15 -21.45 11.28
N ARG A 235 -11.34 -21.04 10.83
CA ARG A 235 -12.12 -21.75 9.79
C ARG A 235 -11.42 -21.78 8.43
N GLU A 236 -10.46 -20.89 8.19
CA GLU A 236 -9.69 -20.83 6.96
C GLU A 236 -8.34 -21.54 7.17
N LYS A 237 -8.03 -22.49 6.29
CA LYS A 237 -6.80 -23.29 6.32
C LYS A 237 -5.61 -22.45 5.81
N ILE A 238 -5.25 -21.40 6.53
CA ILE A 238 -4.18 -20.48 6.18
C ILE A 238 -2.92 -20.87 6.93
N LYS A 239 -1.82 -21.05 6.21
CA LYS A 239 -0.48 -21.13 6.82
C LYS A 239 0.32 -19.92 6.41
N VAL A 240 1.08 -19.35 7.33
CA VAL A 240 1.95 -18.21 7.03
C VAL A 240 3.37 -18.71 6.75
N LYS A 241 4.11 -18.04 5.88
CA LYS A 241 5.51 -18.34 5.55
C LYS A 241 6.28 -17.02 5.45
N LEU A 242 7.47 -16.99 6.04
CA LEU A 242 8.43 -15.91 5.78
C LEU A 242 9.29 -16.28 4.57
N VAL A 243 9.29 -15.41 3.56
CA VAL A 243 10.12 -15.55 2.37
C VAL A 243 11.16 -14.44 2.34
N GLU A 244 12.42 -14.77 2.05
CA GLU A 244 13.43 -13.75 1.83
C GLU A 244 13.03 -12.86 0.66
N TYR A 245 13.11 -11.53 0.81
CA TYR A 245 12.67 -10.58 -0.21
C TYR A 245 13.29 -10.85 -1.58
N LYS A 246 14.56 -11.28 -1.62
CA LYS A 246 15.28 -11.61 -2.87
C LYS A 246 14.74 -12.85 -3.59
N GLU A 247 14.02 -13.73 -2.90
CA GLU A 247 13.41 -14.95 -3.45
C GLU A 247 11.92 -14.77 -3.77
N LEU A 248 11.32 -13.63 -3.40
CA LEU A 248 9.88 -13.38 -3.59
C LEU A 248 9.45 -13.54 -5.06
N TRP A 249 10.30 -13.18 -6.01
CA TRP A 249 10.01 -13.32 -7.44
C TRP A 249 9.89 -14.77 -7.91
N ARG A 250 10.44 -15.74 -7.16
CA ARG A 250 10.31 -17.17 -7.44
C ARG A 250 9.11 -17.76 -6.70
N GLU A 251 9.02 -17.46 -5.41
CA GLU A 251 8.01 -18.04 -4.52
C GLU A 251 6.60 -17.47 -4.79
N GLY A 252 6.50 -16.16 -5.04
CA GLY A 252 5.25 -15.45 -5.35
C GLY A 252 4.99 -15.26 -6.84
N ALA A 253 5.77 -15.90 -7.72
CA ALA A 253 5.73 -15.69 -9.16
C ALA A 253 4.35 -15.94 -9.81
N ARG A 254 3.54 -16.79 -9.17
CA ARG A 254 2.25 -17.23 -9.71
C ARG A 254 1.10 -16.30 -9.32
N ASP A 255 1.34 -15.35 -8.41
CA ASP A 255 0.31 -14.49 -7.86
C ASP A 255 0.47 -13.04 -8.35
N ALA A 256 -0.55 -12.52 -9.03
CA ALA A 256 -0.50 -11.21 -9.67
C ALA A 256 -0.36 -10.06 -8.66
N LYS A 257 -1.11 -10.12 -7.54
CA LYS A 257 -1.04 -9.10 -6.49
C LYS A 257 0.32 -9.09 -5.79
N THR A 258 0.92 -10.26 -5.55
CA THR A 258 2.28 -10.38 -5.01
C THR A 258 3.30 -9.71 -5.95
N LEU A 259 3.30 -10.07 -7.24
CA LEU A 259 4.23 -9.50 -8.21
C LEU A 259 4.05 -8.00 -8.40
N GLY A 260 2.81 -7.52 -8.48
CA GLY A 260 2.59 -6.09 -8.65
C GLY A 260 2.92 -5.29 -7.40
N ALA A 261 2.66 -5.80 -6.19
CA ALA A 261 3.08 -5.13 -4.96
C ALA A 261 4.61 -5.09 -4.86
N TRP A 262 5.27 -6.20 -5.20
CA TRP A 262 6.73 -6.28 -5.29
C TRP A 262 7.32 -5.29 -6.31
N ALA A 263 6.65 -5.09 -7.46
CA ALA A 263 7.09 -4.16 -8.48
C ALA A 263 6.90 -2.68 -8.08
N LEU A 264 5.88 -2.35 -7.28
CA LEU A 264 5.61 -0.99 -6.81
C LEU A 264 6.54 -0.57 -5.65
N TRP A 265 6.91 -1.50 -4.77
CA TRP A 265 7.70 -1.20 -3.58
C TRP A 265 9.03 -0.45 -3.81
N PRO A 266 9.88 -0.77 -4.83
CA PRO A 266 11.14 -0.06 -5.04
C PRO A 266 10.97 1.44 -5.31
N PHE A 267 9.82 1.84 -5.86
CA PHE A 267 9.51 3.24 -6.12
C PHE A 267 9.21 4.00 -4.83
N GLU A 268 8.65 3.34 -3.82
CA GLU A 268 8.42 3.89 -2.50
C GLU A 268 9.72 4.23 -1.79
N VAL A 269 10.64 3.26 -1.71
CA VAL A 269 11.92 3.43 -1.01
C VAL A 269 12.76 4.56 -1.63
N LYS A 270 12.72 4.70 -2.95
CA LYS A 270 13.44 5.78 -3.64
C LYS A 270 12.82 7.14 -3.32
N LYS A 271 11.49 7.22 -3.21
CA LYS A 271 10.78 8.46 -2.92
C LYS A 271 10.93 8.88 -1.46
N GLU A 272 10.78 7.96 -0.50
CA GLU A 272 11.08 8.23 0.91
C GLU A 272 12.52 8.74 1.11
N LYS A 273 13.51 8.08 0.49
CA LYS A 273 14.92 8.50 0.57
C LYS A 273 15.10 9.91 -0.01
N LYS A 274 14.39 10.24 -1.09
CA LYS A 274 14.42 11.57 -1.70
C LYS A 274 13.75 12.62 -0.81
N GLU A 275 12.58 12.34 -0.25
CA GLU A 275 11.85 13.25 0.64
C GLU A 275 12.59 13.47 1.98
N LYS A 276 13.16 12.41 2.56
CA LYS A 276 14.03 12.50 3.76
C LYS A 276 15.27 13.33 3.47
N LYS A 277 15.90 13.16 2.30
CA LYS A 277 17.04 13.98 1.85
C LYS A 277 16.66 15.45 1.65
N GLU A 278 15.53 15.73 1.00
CA GLU A 278 15.03 17.10 0.80
C GLU A 278 14.64 17.78 2.12
N LYS A 279 14.04 17.06 3.07
CA LYS A 279 13.76 17.56 4.43
C LYS A 279 15.05 17.86 5.19
N LYS A 280 16.06 17.00 5.10
CA LYS A 280 17.38 17.21 5.73
C LYS A 280 18.09 18.43 5.14
N GLU A 281 18.12 18.56 3.81
CA GLU A 281 18.72 19.72 3.12
C GLU A 281 18.00 21.04 3.48
N LYS A 282 16.67 21.01 3.64
CA LYS A 282 15.91 22.18 4.11
C LYS A 282 16.24 22.55 5.56
N LYS A 283 16.39 21.56 6.44
CA LYS A 283 16.79 21.78 7.85
C LYS A 283 18.19 22.39 7.93
N GLU A 284 19.16 21.83 7.22
CA GLU A 284 20.54 22.33 7.17
C GLU A 284 20.62 23.76 6.57
N LYS A 285 19.82 24.07 5.55
CA LYS A 285 19.74 25.44 4.99
C LYS A 285 19.16 26.44 6.00
N LYS A 286 18.15 26.04 6.77
CA LYS A 286 17.55 26.88 7.82
C LYS A 286 18.56 27.17 8.93
N GLU A 287 19.26 26.14 9.42
CA GLU A 287 20.30 26.29 10.45
C GLU A 287 21.47 27.16 9.98
N LYS A 288 21.91 27.01 8.72
CA LYS A 288 22.96 27.89 8.15
C LYS A 288 22.53 29.35 8.05
N LYS A 289 21.26 29.60 7.71
CA LYS A 289 20.71 30.96 7.66
C LYS A 289 20.64 31.60 9.05
N GLU A 290 20.16 30.85 10.05
CA GLU A 290 20.10 31.31 11.44
C GLU A 290 21.51 31.58 12.02
N LYS A 291 22.50 30.72 11.74
CA LYS A 291 23.90 30.97 12.13
C LYS A 291 24.48 32.23 11.48
N LYS A 292 24.17 32.48 10.20
CA LYS A 292 24.62 33.70 9.50
C LYS A 292 23.99 34.96 10.09
N GLU A 293 22.69 34.93 10.39
CA GLU A 293 21.98 36.05 11.02
C GLU A 293 22.50 36.32 12.45
N LYS A 294 22.80 35.27 13.23
CA LYS A 294 23.44 35.43 14.56
C LYS A 294 24.84 36.06 14.45
N LYS A 295 25.65 35.64 13.46
CA LYS A 295 26.99 36.20 13.23
C LYS A 295 26.92 37.68 12.82
N GLU A 296 26.02 38.04 11.91
CA GLU A 296 25.81 39.43 11.49
C GLU A 296 25.31 40.32 12.64
N LYS A 297 24.48 39.78 13.54
CA LYS A 297 24.06 40.50 14.76
C LYS A 297 25.22 40.71 15.74
N LYS A 298 26.09 39.70 15.93
CA LYS A 298 27.28 39.80 16.80
C LYS A 298 28.26 40.86 16.25
N GLU A 299 28.56 40.81 14.95
CA GLU A 299 29.43 41.81 14.30
C GLU A 299 28.86 43.23 14.37
N LYS A 300 27.53 43.40 14.28
CA LYS A 300 26.89 44.70 14.47
C LYS A 300 26.97 45.20 15.91
N LYS A 301 26.84 44.30 16.91
CA LYS A 301 26.98 44.64 18.33
C LYS A 301 28.41 45.09 18.65
N GLU A 302 29.41 44.33 18.20
CA GLU A 302 30.83 44.68 18.38
C GLU A 302 31.20 46.00 17.69
N LYS A 303 30.65 46.27 16.49
CA LYS A 303 30.85 47.57 15.81
C LYS A 303 30.20 48.73 16.56
N LYS A 304 29.06 48.51 17.20
CA LYS A 304 28.37 49.53 18.00
C LYS A 304 29.15 49.84 19.28
N GLU A 305 29.62 48.81 19.99
CA GLU A 305 30.46 48.96 21.18
C GLU A 305 31.80 49.65 20.87
N LYS A 306 32.44 49.33 19.73
CA LYS A 306 33.64 50.04 19.28
C LYS A 306 33.38 51.51 18.94
N LYS A 307 32.19 51.84 18.43
CA LYS A 307 31.81 53.23 18.13
C LYS A 307 31.55 54.02 19.41
N GLU A 308 30.84 53.43 20.37
CA GLU A 308 30.60 54.04 21.69
C GLU A 308 31.90 54.24 22.49
N LYS A 309 32.86 53.30 22.42
CA LYS A 309 34.21 53.48 23.00
C LYS A 309 35.01 54.60 22.31
N LYS A 310 34.81 54.83 21.00
CA LYS A 310 35.49 55.90 20.26
C LYS A 310 34.90 57.28 20.60
N GLU A 311 33.58 57.39 20.70
CA GLU A 311 32.91 58.63 21.10
C GLU A 311 33.24 59.01 22.57
N LYS A 312 33.45 58.04 23.47
CA LYS A 312 33.99 58.31 24.82
C LYS A 312 35.46 58.76 24.84
N LYS A 313 36.23 58.46 23.79
CA LYS A 313 37.66 58.84 23.70
C LYS A 313 37.85 60.21 23.06
N GLU A 314 36.91 60.65 22.22
CA GLU A 314 36.90 61.99 21.60
C GLU A 314 36.15 63.04 22.45
N GLY A 315 35.45 62.64 23.52
CA GLY A 315 34.83 63.55 24.49
C GLY A 315 35.67 63.82 25.75
N GLY A 316 36.97 63.49 25.73
CA GLY A 316 37.87 63.57 26.89
C GLY A 316 39.12 64.45 26.70
N GLU A 317 39.12 65.34 25.70
CA GLU A 317 40.19 66.32 25.48
C GLU A 317 39.57 67.69 25.20
N GLU A 318 39.08 68.36 26.25
CA GLU A 318 38.92 69.82 26.36
C GLU A 318 38.49 70.11 27.81
N GLU A 319 39.49 70.17 28.70
CA GLU A 319 39.61 71.09 29.86
C GLU A 319 40.88 70.68 30.64
N GLU A 320 42.02 71.28 30.24
CA GLU A 320 43.17 71.49 31.12
C GLU A 320 42.92 72.73 32.00
N GLU A 321 43.71 72.85 33.09
CA GLU A 321 43.82 73.92 34.10
C GLU A 321 42.97 73.65 35.37
N GLU A 322 43.49 73.43 36.58
CA GLU A 322 44.76 73.74 37.22
C GLU A 322 45.03 72.80 38.43
N GLU A 323 46.30 72.43 38.59
CA GLU A 323 47.11 72.26 39.82
C GLU A 323 46.74 71.29 40.98
N GLY A 324 47.73 70.46 41.33
CA GLY A 324 48.05 70.06 42.71
C GLY A 324 48.50 68.61 42.91
N GLU A 325 49.82 68.38 42.95
CA GLU A 325 50.62 67.48 43.85
C GLU A 325 50.05 66.07 44.19
N GLU A 326 50.73 64.91 44.17
CA GLU A 326 52.13 64.49 44.33
C GLU A 326 52.17 62.93 44.16
N GLU A 327 53.37 62.37 43.88
CA GLU A 327 53.86 60.99 44.12
C GLU A 327 53.18 59.79 43.39
N GLU A 328 53.81 59.15 42.39
CA GLU A 328 54.88 58.12 42.37
C GLU A 328 54.43 56.65 42.50
N GLU A 329 54.93 55.88 41.53
CA GLU A 329 55.19 54.43 41.44
C GLU A 329 54.06 53.38 41.30
N GLY A 330 54.32 52.48 40.34
CA GLY A 330 54.04 51.04 40.46
C GLY A 330 52.84 50.52 39.68
N GLY A 331 53.07 50.04 38.46
CA GLY A 331 52.07 49.29 37.71
C GLY A 331 51.82 47.89 38.28
N GLU A 332 50.64 47.35 38.01
CA GLU A 332 50.37 45.91 38.01
C GLU A 332 49.36 45.56 36.92
N GLY A 333 49.49 44.32 36.41
CA GLY A 333 49.01 43.85 35.13
C GLY A 333 47.51 43.58 35.01
N GLU A 334 47.10 43.38 33.77
CA GLU A 334 45.78 42.91 33.33
C GLU A 334 45.39 41.60 34.02
N GLU A 335 44.19 41.53 34.63
CA GLU A 335 43.47 40.27 34.85
C GLU A 335 42.46 40.07 33.72
N GLY A 336 42.52 38.88 33.12
CA GLY A 336 41.81 38.50 31.90
C GLY A 336 40.32 38.18 32.09
N GLU A 337 39.63 38.16 30.95
CA GLU A 337 38.20 37.88 30.80
C GLU A 337 37.83 36.45 31.28
N GLU A 338 36.88 36.33 32.22
CA GLU A 338 36.12 35.09 32.40
C GLU A 338 34.98 35.04 31.37
N GLY A 339 34.95 33.98 30.57
CA GLY A 339 33.93 33.74 29.56
C GLY A 339 32.61 33.26 30.17
N GLU A 340 31.48 33.71 29.62
CA GLU A 340 30.16 33.21 30.00
C GLU A 340 30.03 31.71 29.66
N GLU A 341 29.66 30.90 30.66
CA GLU A 341 29.34 29.48 30.55
C GLU A 341 28.19 29.21 29.57
N GLY A 342 28.25 28.08 28.86
CA GLY A 342 27.19 27.65 27.96
C GLY A 342 25.98 27.12 28.72
N GLU A 343 24.77 27.43 28.23
CA GLU A 343 23.52 26.91 28.78
C GLU A 343 23.47 25.37 28.67
N GLU A 344 23.27 24.69 29.80
CA GLU A 344 23.00 23.25 29.87
C GLU A 344 21.68 22.91 29.18
N GLY A 345 21.65 21.78 28.47
CA GLY A 345 20.44 21.29 27.81
C GLY A 345 19.45 20.70 28.82
N GLU A 346 18.16 20.93 28.60
CA GLU A 346 17.08 20.34 29.39
C GLU A 346 17.11 18.80 29.28
N GLU A 347 17.21 18.10 30.41
CA GLU A 347 17.01 16.65 30.50
C GLU A 347 15.55 16.30 30.17
N GLY A 348 15.35 15.23 29.41
CA GLY A 348 14.02 14.76 29.03
C GLY A 348 13.28 14.10 30.20
N GLU A 349 11.97 14.27 30.24
CA GLU A 349 11.09 13.62 31.22
C GLU A 349 11.15 12.09 31.08
N GLU A 350 11.41 11.39 32.19
CA GLU A 350 11.33 9.93 32.30
C GLU A 350 9.87 9.47 32.15
N GLY A 351 9.65 8.46 31.32
CA GLY A 351 8.32 7.88 31.14
C GLY A 351 7.91 6.99 32.32
N GLU A 352 6.64 7.04 32.70
CA GLU A 352 6.07 6.18 33.75
C GLU A 352 6.17 4.68 33.36
N GLU A 353 6.64 3.85 34.29
CA GLU A 353 6.63 2.38 34.14
C GLU A 353 5.19 1.87 34.08
N GLY A 354 4.90 1.00 33.11
CA GLY A 354 3.60 0.35 32.99
C GLY A 354 3.40 -0.75 34.03
N GLU A 355 2.18 -0.87 34.56
CA GLU A 355 1.78 -1.93 35.50
C GLU A 355 1.92 -3.33 34.86
N GLU A 356 2.48 -4.28 35.63
CA GLU A 356 2.56 -5.70 35.24
C GLU A 356 1.15 -6.29 35.09
N GLY A 357 0.90 -7.00 33.99
CA GLY A 357 -0.36 -7.72 33.77
C GLY A 357 -0.44 -9.00 34.59
N GLU A 358 -1.63 -9.30 35.13
CA GLU A 358 -1.93 -10.52 35.87
C GLU A 358 -1.71 -11.79 35.00
N GLU A 359 -1.07 -12.82 35.59
CA GLU A 359 -0.90 -14.14 34.96
C GLU A 359 -2.27 -14.80 34.69
N GLY A 360 -2.46 -15.31 33.47
CA GLY A 360 -3.65 -16.06 33.10
C GLY A 360 -3.65 -17.47 33.68
N GLU A 361 -4.82 -17.92 34.14
CA GLU A 361 -5.03 -19.27 34.67
C GLU A 361 -4.72 -20.37 33.62
N GLU A 362 -4.04 -21.44 34.06
CA GLU A 362 -3.72 -22.61 33.23
C GLU A 362 -5.01 -23.31 32.73
N GLY A 363 -5.07 -23.58 31.43
CA GLY A 363 -6.19 -24.31 30.82
C GLY A 363 -6.10 -25.82 31.09
N GLU A 364 -7.24 -26.43 31.39
CA GLU A 364 -7.38 -27.87 31.65
C GLU A 364 -6.94 -28.72 30.43
N GLU A 365 -6.23 -29.82 30.71
CA GLU A 365 -5.76 -30.81 29.73
C GLU A 365 -6.93 -31.48 28.99
N GLY A 366 -6.89 -31.44 27.65
CA GLY A 366 -7.86 -32.13 26.79
C GLY A 366 -7.61 -33.62 26.72
N GLN A 367 -8.67 -34.42 26.86
CA GLN A 367 -8.66 -35.88 26.77
C GLN A 367 -8.18 -36.41 25.40
N GLU A 368 -7.37 -37.47 25.43
CA GLU A 368 -6.85 -38.17 24.25
C GLU A 368 -7.98 -38.77 23.40
N GLY A 369 -7.95 -38.45 22.10
CA GLY A 369 -8.83 -39.05 21.10
C GLY A 369 -8.29 -40.38 20.58
N GLN A 370 -9.17 -41.37 20.52
CA GLN A 370 -8.90 -42.75 20.11
C GLN A 370 -8.50 -42.87 18.63
N GLU A 371 -7.56 -43.78 18.38
CA GLU A 371 -7.02 -44.18 17.07
C GLU A 371 -8.11 -44.67 16.11
N ALA A 372 -8.04 -44.26 14.85
CA ALA A 372 -8.84 -44.81 13.76
C ALA A 372 -7.91 -45.54 12.78
N GLU A 373 -8.35 -46.76 12.43
CA GLU A 373 -7.67 -47.78 11.64
C GLU A 373 -7.28 -47.36 10.22
N GLU A 374 -6.23 -48.05 9.78
CA GLU A 374 -5.51 -48.00 8.50
C GLU A 374 -6.43 -48.14 7.27
N ALA A 375 -6.08 -47.42 6.20
CA ALA A 375 -6.57 -47.68 4.85
C ALA A 375 -5.36 -47.90 3.93
N GLU A 376 -5.45 -49.00 3.18
CA GLU A 376 -4.41 -49.69 2.42
C GLU A 376 -3.78 -48.88 1.29
N GLU A 377 -2.52 -49.24 1.03
CA GLU A 377 -1.64 -48.75 -0.03
C GLU A 377 -2.18 -49.07 -1.43
N ALA A 378 -1.99 -48.13 -2.36
CA ALA A 378 -2.12 -48.37 -3.80
C ALA A 378 -0.78 -48.06 -4.48
N GLU A 379 -0.30 -49.06 -5.22
CA GLU A 379 1.02 -49.21 -5.81
C GLU A 379 1.38 -48.19 -6.90
N ASP A 380 2.69 -48.07 -7.07
CA ASP A 380 3.45 -47.26 -8.01
C ASP A 380 3.09 -47.50 -9.49
N ASP A 381 2.97 -46.41 -10.26
CA ASP A 381 3.10 -46.43 -11.72
C ASP A 381 4.17 -45.40 -12.13
N GLU A 382 5.35 -45.91 -12.46
CA GLU A 382 6.48 -45.16 -13.02
C GLU A 382 6.11 -44.54 -14.38
N CYS A 383 6.34 -43.24 -14.54
CA CYS A 383 6.20 -42.54 -15.82
C CYS A 383 7.58 -42.33 -16.48
N PRO A 384 7.90 -42.97 -17.61
CA PRO A 384 9.19 -42.78 -18.27
C PRO A 384 9.05 -41.94 -19.53
N LEU A 385 9.50 -40.67 -19.54
CA LEU A 385 9.90 -39.99 -20.79
C LEU A 385 10.91 -38.87 -20.54
N ASP A 386 12.19 -39.25 -20.58
CA ASP A 386 13.30 -38.38 -20.99
C ASP A 386 13.32 -38.17 -22.52
N ARG A 387 13.83 -37.01 -22.92
CA ARG A 387 14.16 -36.50 -24.28
C ARG A 387 13.10 -35.66 -25.00
N VAL A 388 13.22 -34.35 -24.82
CA VAL A 388 12.78 -33.35 -25.80
C VAL A 388 13.85 -33.22 -26.88
N ASP A 389 13.51 -33.59 -28.12
CA ASP A 389 14.30 -33.38 -29.34
C ASP A 389 14.14 -31.92 -29.81
N GLU A 390 15.26 -31.21 -30.01
CA GLU A 390 15.35 -29.79 -30.43
C GLU A 390 14.85 -29.51 -31.86
N ARG A 391 14.17 -30.45 -32.53
CA ARG A 391 13.65 -30.28 -33.90
C ARG A 391 12.19 -29.85 -34.01
N SER A 392 11.50 -29.59 -32.90
CA SER A 392 10.09 -29.12 -32.92
C SER A 392 9.90 -27.60 -32.76
N LEU A 393 10.98 -26.80 -32.75
CA LEU A 393 10.92 -25.34 -32.59
C LEU A 393 10.76 -24.55 -33.91
N SER A 394 10.39 -25.19 -35.02
CA SER A 394 10.22 -24.52 -36.33
C SER A 394 8.77 -24.45 -36.85
N LYS A 395 7.77 -24.79 -36.03
CA LYS A 395 6.35 -24.74 -36.44
C LYS A 395 5.44 -23.82 -35.61
N ILE A 396 5.97 -23.04 -34.66
CA ILE A 396 5.20 -22.05 -33.87
C ILE A 396 5.54 -20.63 -34.36
N ALA A 397 5.46 -20.41 -35.67
CA ALA A 397 5.67 -19.11 -36.29
C ALA A 397 4.70 -18.89 -37.46
N SER A 398 3.39 -18.98 -37.21
CA SER A 398 2.39 -18.46 -38.15
C SER A 398 1.04 -18.16 -37.49
N TRP A 399 1.01 -17.27 -36.49
CA TRP A 399 -0.23 -16.60 -36.09
C TRP A 399 0.00 -15.09 -36.15
N ARG A 400 -0.16 -14.55 -37.37
CA ARG A 400 -0.38 -13.13 -37.64
C ARG A 400 -1.59 -13.03 -38.55
N SER A 401 -2.54 -12.20 -38.13
CA SER A 401 -3.71 -11.71 -38.87
C SER A 401 -4.95 -12.61 -38.91
N CYS A 402 -5.90 -12.31 -38.03
CA CYS A 402 -7.33 -12.11 -38.34
C CYS A 402 -7.95 -11.22 -37.26
#